data_AF-A0A6B0B9H3-F1
#
_entry.id   AF-A0A6B0B9H3-F1
#
_cell.length_a   1.000
_cell.length_b   1.000
_cell.length_c   1.000
_cell.angle_alpha   90.00
_cell.angle_beta   90.00
_cell.angle_gamma   90.00
#
_symmetry.space_group_name_H-M   'P 1'
#
loop_
_entity.id
_entity.type
_entity.pdbx_description
1 polymer ?
#
loop_
_entity_poly.entity_id
_entity_poly.type
_entity_poly.pdbx_seq_one_letter_code
_entity_poly.pdbx_strand_id
1 'polypeptide(L)'
;DAIEHKKLISADNWKLNTAAAAIPIIFLGNIFNNLYQYTASQDVVQRYQASDSLKETNKSLWTNGILALISAPLFYGMGTMLYSFYTHEAVLPKGFNTSSVVPYFILTEMPPFVAGLLIAAIFAAAQSTISSSLNSISACISIDIKQRFFGKDSERHEVNFARFIIIIAGIFGFGMSLYLIASNSNDLWDLFLFVTGLFGVPLAGVFAVGIFTKRTNTFGVICGLILGIIFAYVYNGVGKGNSPFYVSTISFTVAFVFAYILSFIVPSKHKKDITGLTIFEKDKPSTYISKTATNK
;
A
#
# COMPACT_ATOMS: atom_id res chain seq x y z
N ASP A 1 33.44 -20.40 -21.51
CA ASP A 1 31.99 -20.31 -21.22
C ASP A 1 31.52 -19.13 -20.34
N ALA A 2 31.63 -19.15 -19.01
CA ALA A 2 31.10 -18.03 -18.18
C ALA A 2 31.79 -16.67 -18.40
N ILE A 3 33.10 -16.68 -18.70
CA ILE A 3 33.89 -15.49 -19.04
C ILE A 3 33.58 -15.00 -20.47
N GLU A 4 33.43 -15.93 -21.43
CA GLU A 4 33.05 -15.59 -22.82
C GLU A 4 31.66 -14.96 -22.92
N HIS A 5 30.72 -15.37 -22.07
CA HIS A 5 29.35 -14.88 -22.07
C HIS A 5 29.11 -13.70 -21.11
N LYS A 6 30.17 -13.08 -20.59
CA LYS A 6 30.09 -11.96 -19.62
C LYS A 6 29.19 -12.27 -18.41
N LYS A 7 29.13 -13.53 -17.96
CA LYS A 7 28.31 -13.94 -16.80
C LYS A 7 28.95 -13.59 -15.45
N LEU A 8 30.18 -13.09 -15.45
CA LEU A 8 30.82 -12.50 -14.27
C LEU A 8 30.51 -11.01 -14.21
N ILE A 9 30.14 -10.54 -13.02
CA ILE A 9 29.91 -9.12 -12.72
C ILE A 9 31.19 -8.36 -13.07
N SER A 10 31.18 -7.64 -14.19
CA SER A 10 32.33 -6.87 -14.67
C SER A 10 32.32 -5.46 -14.10
N ALA A 11 33.45 -4.74 -14.18
CA ALA A 11 33.51 -3.33 -13.81
C ALA A 11 32.52 -2.45 -14.61
N ASP A 12 32.11 -2.88 -15.80
CA ASP A 12 31.09 -2.18 -16.60
C ASP A 12 29.69 -2.26 -15.98
N ASN A 13 29.38 -3.30 -15.20
CA ASN A 13 28.11 -3.44 -14.47
C ASN A 13 27.97 -2.41 -13.33
N TRP A 14 29.07 -1.77 -12.92
CA TRP A 14 29.11 -0.77 -11.85
C TRP A 14 29.22 0.66 -12.37
N LYS A 15 29.21 0.88 -13.69
CA LYS A 15 29.21 2.22 -14.27
C LYS A 15 27.83 2.85 -14.04
N LEU A 16 27.81 3.93 -13.25
CA LEU A 16 26.62 4.74 -13.01
C LEU A 16 26.19 5.43 -14.32
N ASN A 17 25.29 4.77 -15.07
CA ASN A 17 24.67 5.32 -16.28
C ASN A 17 23.40 6.12 -15.93
N THR A 18 22.63 6.56 -16.94
CA THR A 18 21.34 7.23 -16.73
C THR A 18 20.33 6.41 -15.92
N ALA A 19 20.43 5.07 -15.93
CA ALA A 19 19.62 4.21 -15.07
C ALA A 19 20.04 4.30 -13.59
N ALA A 20 21.32 4.56 -13.32
CA ALA A 20 21.77 4.83 -11.96
C ALA A 20 21.25 6.17 -11.41
N ALA A 21 21.05 7.18 -12.27
CA ALA A 21 20.38 8.42 -11.89
C ALA A 21 18.89 8.21 -11.52
N ALA A 22 18.28 7.10 -11.95
CA ALA A 22 16.92 6.72 -11.54
C ALA A 22 16.87 6.01 -10.18
N ILE A 23 18.00 5.49 -9.65
CA ILE A 23 18.04 4.77 -8.37
C ILE A 23 17.48 5.61 -7.22
N PRO A 24 17.88 6.89 -7.02
CA PRO A 24 17.30 7.71 -5.96
C PRO A 24 15.80 7.91 -6.11
N ILE A 25 15.30 8.09 -7.34
CA ILE A 25 13.87 8.28 -7.63
C ILE A 25 13.09 6.98 -7.34
N ILE A 26 13.63 5.83 -7.73
CA ILE A 26 13.04 4.52 -7.45
C ILE A 26 13.02 4.27 -5.94
N PHE A 27 14.11 4.57 -5.24
CA PHE A 27 14.20 4.40 -3.79
C PHE A 27 13.23 5.31 -3.04
N LEU A 28 13.21 6.61 -3.37
CA LEU A 28 12.28 7.58 -2.79
C LEU A 28 10.82 7.24 -3.11
N GLY A 29 10.53 6.89 -4.37
CA GLY A 29 9.20 6.48 -4.77
C GLY A 29 8.73 5.21 -4.04
N ASN A 30 9.65 4.27 -3.79
CA ASN A 30 9.36 3.10 -2.94
C ASN A 30 9.06 3.51 -1.50
N ILE A 31 9.83 4.42 -0.91
CA ILE A 31 9.55 4.93 0.44
C ILE A 31 8.13 5.51 0.49
N PHE A 32 7.76 6.38 -0.46
CA PHE A 32 6.44 7.02 -0.44
C PHE A 32 5.29 6.05 -0.73
N ASN A 33 5.49 5.09 -1.64
CA ASN A 33 4.52 4.01 -1.88
C ASN A 33 4.27 3.17 -0.62
N ASN A 34 5.33 2.85 0.12
CA ASN A 34 5.22 2.07 1.34
C ASN A 34 4.69 2.89 2.51
N LEU A 35 4.99 4.19 2.57
CA LEU A 35 4.60 5.06 3.69
C LEU A 35 3.08 5.05 3.90
N TYR A 36 2.30 5.16 2.82
CA TYR A 36 0.84 5.03 2.85
C TYR A 36 0.38 3.78 3.60
N GLN A 37 0.95 2.63 3.24
CA GLN A 37 0.57 1.33 3.80
C GLN A 37 0.74 1.30 5.32
N TYR A 38 1.81 1.90 5.86
CA TYR A 38 2.12 1.85 7.28
C TYR A 38 1.57 3.03 8.09
N THR A 39 1.18 4.15 7.47
CA THR A 39 0.74 5.34 8.20
C THR A 39 -0.74 5.66 8.05
N ALA A 40 -1.34 5.30 6.91
CA ALA A 40 -2.69 5.74 6.53
C ALA A 40 -3.61 4.58 6.15
N SER A 41 -3.08 3.41 5.81
CA SER A 41 -3.89 2.25 5.47
C SER A 41 -4.44 1.55 6.71
N GLN A 42 -5.76 1.41 6.74
CA GLN A 42 -6.47 0.95 7.92
C GLN A 42 -6.17 -0.52 8.27
N ASP A 43 -5.88 -1.36 7.28
CA ASP A 43 -5.53 -2.78 7.45
C ASP A 43 -4.23 -3.02 8.22
N VAL A 44 -3.35 -2.01 8.24
CA VAL A 44 -2.12 -2.03 9.03
C VAL A 44 -2.29 -1.21 10.30
N VAL A 45 -2.84 0.00 10.21
CA VAL A 45 -2.98 0.91 11.36
C VAL A 45 -3.87 0.31 12.46
N GLN A 46 -4.89 -0.48 12.11
CA GLN A 46 -5.69 -1.22 13.10
C GLN A 46 -4.87 -2.16 13.96
N ARG A 47 -3.82 -2.78 13.41
CA ARG A 47 -2.96 -3.73 14.15
C ARG A 47 -2.16 -3.01 15.25
N TYR A 48 -1.84 -1.74 15.03
CA TYR A 48 -1.18 -0.93 16.06
C TYR A 48 -2.12 -0.67 17.24
N GLN A 49 -3.41 -0.43 16.96
CA GLN A 49 -4.42 -0.17 17.98
C GLN A 49 -4.86 -1.43 18.74
N ALA A 50 -4.68 -2.61 18.13
CA ALA A 50 -4.96 -3.90 18.77
C ALA A 50 -3.82 -4.40 19.68
N SER A 51 -2.68 -3.71 19.72
CA SER A 51 -1.54 -4.08 20.56
C SER A 51 -1.73 -3.61 22.00
N ASP A 52 -1.31 -4.41 22.99
CA ASP A 52 -1.49 -4.09 24.41
C ASP A 52 -0.63 -2.92 24.91
N SER A 53 0.44 -2.57 24.19
CA SER A 53 1.33 -1.47 24.54
C SER A 53 2.16 -0.98 23.36
N LEU A 54 2.70 0.24 23.47
CA LEU A 54 3.66 0.79 22.51
C LEU A 54 4.88 -0.12 22.30
N LYS A 55 5.32 -0.83 23.34
CA LYS A 55 6.45 -1.77 23.24
C LYS A 55 6.12 -2.94 22.30
N GLU A 56 4.93 -3.52 22.45
CA GLU A 56 4.49 -4.62 21.57
C GLU A 56 4.20 -4.12 20.15
N THR A 57 3.64 -2.92 19.98
CA THR A 57 3.52 -2.29 18.66
C THR A 57 4.88 -2.12 17.97
N ASN A 58 5.88 -1.61 18.68
CA ASN A 58 7.24 -1.45 18.16
C ASN A 58 7.87 -2.80 17.80
N LYS A 59 7.70 -3.82 18.64
CA LYS A 59 8.19 -5.18 18.36
C LYS A 59 7.53 -5.78 17.12
N SER A 60 6.23 -5.57 16.94
CA SER A 60 5.49 -6.00 15.75
C SER A 60 6.04 -5.33 14.47
N LEU A 61 6.30 -4.03 14.53
CA LEU A 61 6.91 -3.27 13.42
C LEU A 61 8.31 -3.80 13.07
N TRP A 62 9.17 -4.03 14.07
CA TRP A 62 10.50 -4.61 13.85
C TRP A 62 10.43 -6.02 13.27
N THR A 63 9.51 -6.85 13.76
CA THR A 63 9.31 -8.21 13.25
C THR A 63 8.89 -8.16 11.78
N ASN A 64 7.94 -7.28 11.43
CA ASN A 64 7.53 -7.07 10.05
C ASN A 64 8.69 -6.60 9.16
N GLY A 65 9.52 -5.66 9.64
CA GLY A 65 10.70 -5.19 8.91
C GLY A 65 11.72 -6.30 8.64
N ILE A 66 12.02 -7.14 9.64
CA ILE A 66 12.93 -8.29 9.48
C ILE A 66 12.35 -9.30 8.49
N LEU A 67 11.06 -9.63 8.60
CA LEU A 67 10.41 -10.54 7.67
C LEU A 67 10.41 -9.99 6.23
N ALA A 68 10.23 -8.69 6.05
CA ALA A 68 10.31 -8.05 4.74
C ALA A 68 11.71 -8.14 4.12
N LEU A 69 12.76 -7.99 4.93
CA LEU A 69 14.15 -8.14 4.47
C LEU A 69 14.48 -9.58 4.07
N ILE A 70 13.84 -10.58 4.70
CA ILE A 70 14.00 -12.00 4.34
C ILE A 70 13.15 -12.35 3.12
N SER A 71 11.91 -11.86 3.04
CA SER A 71 10.99 -12.21 1.96
C SER A 71 11.40 -11.61 0.62
N ALA A 72 11.92 -10.38 0.59
CA ALA A 72 12.34 -9.71 -0.64
C ALA A 72 13.31 -10.58 -1.49
N PRO A 73 14.48 -11.03 -0.98
CA PRO A 73 15.39 -11.85 -1.78
C PRO A 73 14.78 -13.20 -2.15
N LEU A 74 13.87 -13.77 -1.34
CA LEU A 74 13.19 -15.02 -1.68
C LEU A 74 12.28 -14.85 -2.91
N PHE A 75 11.42 -13.82 -2.92
CA PHE A 75 10.48 -13.60 -4.03
C PHE A 75 11.19 -13.10 -5.31
N TYR A 76 12.09 -12.13 -5.20
CA TYR A 76 12.85 -11.65 -6.36
C TYR A 76 13.85 -12.70 -6.88
N GLY A 77 14.50 -13.44 -5.96
CA GLY A 77 15.38 -14.55 -6.29
C GLY A 77 14.62 -15.66 -7.02
N MET A 78 13.45 -16.04 -6.52
CA MET A 78 12.57 -17.01 -7.18
C MET A 78 12.21 -16.57 -8.61
N GLY A 79 11.82 -15.31 -8.82
CA GLY A 79 11.54 -14.79 -10.16
C GLY A 79 12.75 -14.90 -11.11
N THR A 80 13.94 -14.61 -10.60
CA THR A 80 15.20 -14.74 -11.36
C THR A 80 15.51 -16.20 -11.70
N MET A 81 15.30 -17.12 -10.77
CA MET A 81 15.48 -18.56 -10.98
C MET A 81 14.51 -19.10 -12.02
N LEU A 82 13.23 -18.72 -11.95
CA LEU A 82 12.21 -19.14 -12.93
C LEU A 82 12.50 -18.58 -14.32
N TYR A 83 12.94 -17.32 -14.41
CA TYR A 83 13.39 -16.74 -15.68
C TYR A 83 14.54 -17.54 -16.28
N SER A 84 15.56 -17.88 -15.49
CA SER A 84 16.69 -18.69 -15.95
C SER A 84 16.23 -20.08 -16.40
N PHE A 85 15.37 -20.75 -15.63
CA PHE A 85 14.85 -22.09 -15.93
C PHE A 85 14.10 -22.12 -17.27
N TYR A 86 13.14 -21.22 -17.47
CA TYR A 86 12.35 -21.15 -18.72
C TYR A 86 13.09 -20.52 -19.91
N THR A 87 14.34 -20.13 -19.73
CA THR A 87 15.22 -19.69 -20.82
C THR A 87 16.16 -20.81 -21.27
N HIS A 88 16.52 -21.75 -20.40
CA HIS A 88 17.58 -22.73 -20.65
C HIS A 88 17.11 -24.19 -20.59
N GLU A 89 16.13 -24.53 -19.75
CA GLU A 89 15.73 -25.91 -19.48
C GLU A 89 14.34 -26.24 -20.06
N ALA A 90 13.41 -25.30 -19.98
CA ALA A 90 12.03 -25.46 -20.44
C ALA A 90 11.58 -24.25 -21.27
N VAL A 91 10.47 -24.38 -22.00
CA VAL A 91 9.92 -23.29 -22.82
C VAL A 91 8.48 -23.01 -22.40
N LEU A 92 8.19 -21.73 -22.11
CA LEU A 92 6.82 -21.30 -21.86
C LEU A 92 5.99 -21.28 -23.15
N PRO A 93 4.67 -21.54 -23.08
CA PRO A 93 3.76 -21.36 -24.20
C PRO A 93 3.85 -19.94 -24.82
N LYS A 94 3.57 -19.82 -26.12
CA LYS A 94 3.50 -18.50 -26.76
C LYS A 94 2.40 -17.65 -26.12
N GLY A 95 2.71 -16.40 -25.81
CA GLY A 95 1.75 -15.47 -25.18
C GLY A 95 1.44 -15.81 -23.72
N PHE A 96 2.31 -16.57 -23.04
CA PHE A 96 2.11 -16.95 -21.65
C PHE A 96 2.08 -15.71 -20.73
N ASN A 97 1.10 -15.68 -19.81
CA ASN A 97 0.99 -14.62 -18.82
C ASN A 97 2.09 -14.77 -17.76
N THR A 98 3.01 -13.81 -17.71
CA THR A 98 4.14 -13.80 -16.75
C THR A 98 3.69 -13.81 -15.29
N SER A 99 2.51 -13.27 -14.99
CA SER A 99 1.90 -13.32 -13.64
C SER A 99 1.54 -14.75 -13.20
N SER A 100 1.45 -15.70 -14.12
CA SER A 100 1.10 -17.10 -13.86
C SER A 100 2.32 -18.04 -13.82
N VAL A 101 3.55 -17.53 -13.93
CA VAL A 101 4.75 -18.38 -14.04
C VAL A 101 5.01 -19.22 -12.79
N VAL A 102 4.82 -18.64 -11.60
CA VAL A 102 5.01 -19.32 -10.32
C VAL A 102 4.02 -20.48 -10.15
N PRO A 103 2.69 -20.29 -10.25
CA PRO A 103 1.75 -21.40 -10.13
C PRO A 103 1.93 -22.43 -11.24
N TYR A 104 2.32 -22.02 -12.45
CA TYR A 104 2.60 -22.96 -13.54
C TYR A 104 3.78 -23.87 -13.23
N PHE A 105 4.91 -23.32 -12.78
CA PHE A 105 6.07 -24.10 -12.37
C PHE A 105 5.76 -25.07 -11.22
N ILE A 106 4.95 -24.62 -10.24
CA ILE A 106 4.50 -25.49 -9.14
C ILE A 106 3.69 -26.68 -9.66
N LEU A 107 2.85 -26.49 -10.68
CA LEU A 107 1.99 -27.54 -11.21
C LEU A 107 2.73 -28.50 -12.16
N THR A 108 3.77 -28.03 -12.87
CA THR A 108 4.45 -28.85 -13.89
C THR A 108 5.75 -29.49 -13.39
N GLU A 109 6.50 -28.82 -12.51
CA GLU A 109 7.86 -29.25 -12.14
C GLU A 109 7.98 -29.81 -10.71
N MET A 110 7.01 -29.53 -9.82
CA MET A 110 7.11 -29.96 -8.43
C MET A 110 6.49 -31.33 -8.17
N PRO A 111 7.03 -32.12 -7.23
CA PRO A 111 6.39 -33.34 -6.76
C PRO A 111 4.97 -33.06 -6.24
N PRO A 112 3.97 -33.93 -6.48
CA PRO A 112 2.56 -33.64 -6.16
C PRO A 112 2.30 -33.18 -4.73
N PHE A 113 2.98 -33.76 -3.74
CA PHE A 113 2.82 -33.36 -2.34
C PHE A 113 3.33 -31.93 -2.07
N VAL A 114 4.50 -31.59 -2.63
CA VAL A 114 5.10 -30.25 -2.49
C VAL A 114 4.23 -29.22 -3.22
N ALA A 115 3.76 -29.57 -4.43
CA ALA A 115 2.84 -28.72 -5.18
C ALA A 115 1.57 -28.41 -4.38
N GLY A 116 0.95 -29.43 -3.78
CA GLY A 116 -0.22 -29.26 -2.92
C GLY A 116 0.03 -28.35 -1.71
N LEU A 117 1.16 -28.51 -1.03
CA LEU A 117 1.54 -27.65 0.10
C LEU A 117 1.74 -26.20 -0.32
N LEU A 118 2.43 -25.96 -1.45
CA LEU A 118 2.69 -24.62 -1.96
C LEU A 118 1.41 -23.92 -2.41
N ILE A 119 0.51 -24.63 -3.08
CA ILE A 119 -0.80 -24.10 -3.45
C ILE A 119 -1.60 -23.72 -2.19
N ALA A 120 -1.63 -24.60 -1.18
CA ALA A 120 -2.29 -24.29 0.09
C ALA A 120 -1.68 -23.04 0.78
N ALA A 121 -0.36 -22.88 0.76
CA ALA A 121 0.32 -21.70 1.30
C ALA A 121 -0.05 -20.41 0.54
N ILE A 122 -0.17 -20.47 -0.79
CA ILE A 122 -0.61 -19.34 -1.62
C ILE A 122 -2.05 -18.94 -1.26
N PHE A 123 -2.96 -19.91 -1.12
CA PHE A 123 -4.34 -19.64 -0.70
C PHE A 123 -4.39 -19.03 0.71
N ALA A 124 -3.62 -19.56 1.66
CA ALA A 124 -3.56 -19.02 3.01
C ALA A 124 -3.06 -17.55 3.03
N ALA A 125 -2.03 -17.24 2.24
CA ALA A 125 -1.51 -15.88 2.10
C ALA A 125 -2.56 -14.94 1.48
N ALA A 126 -3.24 -15.36 0.40
CA ALA A 126 -4.29 -14.58 -0.23
C ALA A 126 -5.47 -14.31 0.71
N GLN A 127 -5.92 -15.34 1.43
CA GLN A 127 -7.03 -15.24 2.39
C GLN A 127 -6.69 -14.30 3.56
N SER A 128 -5.45 -14.30 4.05
CA SER A 128 -5.00 -13.39 5.10
C SER A 128 -5.14 -11.92 4.68
N THR A 129 -4.71 -11.58 3.46
CA THR A 129 -4.85 -10.23 2.91
C THR A 129 -6.31 -9.85 2.67
N ILE A 130 -7.09 -10.72 2.02
CA ILE A 130 -8.51 -10.48 1.73
C ILE A 130 -9.30 -10.23 3.04
N SER A 131 -9.08 -11.07 4.06
CA SER A 131 -9.74 -10.92 5.36
C SER A 131 -9.40 -9.58 6.02
N SER A 132 -8.12 -9.19 6.02
CA SER A 132 -7.64 -7.91 6.57
C SER A 132 -8.26 -6.72 5.83
N SER A 133 -8.31 -6.74 4.49
CA SER A 133 -8.90 -5.68 3.68
C SER A 133 -10.42 -5.55 3.89
N LEU A 134 -11.15 -6.67 3.89
CA LEU A 134 -12.60 -6.68 4.13
C LEU A 134 -12.96 -6.16 5.52
N ASN A 135 -12.20 -6.56 6.54
CA ASN A 135 -12.39 -6.05 7.90
C ASN A 135 -12.15 -4.53 7.98
N SER A 136 -11.12 -4.05 7.28
CA SER A 136 -10.76 -2.62 7.27
C SER A 136 -11.82 -1.76 6.58
N ILE A 137 -12.32 -2.20 5.43
CA ILE A 137 -13.44 -1.55 4.73
C ILE A 137 -14.66 -1.48 5.65
N SER A 138 -14.99 -2.60 6.31
CA SER A 138 -16.12 -2.67 7.23
C SER A 138 -15.98 -1.74 8.43
N ALA A 139 -14.78 -1.64 9.00
CA ALA A 139 -14.51 -0.72 10.10
C ALA A 139 -14.60 0.75 9.67
N CYS A 140 -14.02 1.11 8.52
CA CYS A 140 -14.12 2.48 8.00
C CYS A 140 -15.57 2.87 7.71
N ILE A 141 -16.36 1.99 7.09
CA ILE A 141 -17.78 2.28 6.83
C ILE A 141 -18.57 2.33 8.14
N SER A 142 -18.33 1.42 9.08
CA SER A 142 -19.04 1.40 10.36
C SER A 142 -18.73 2.63 11.23
N ILE A 143 -17.47 3.01 11.36
CA ILE A 143 -17.04 4.07 12.29
C ILE A 143 -17.06 5.44 11.60
N ASP A 144 -16.41 5.55 10.45
CA ASP A 144 -16.16 6.85 9.81
C ASP A 144 -17.37 7.37 9.03
N ILE A 145 -18.27 6.47 8.61
CA ILE A 145 -19.50 6.83 7.90
C ILE A 145 -20.73 6.62 8.80
N LYS A 146 -21.02 5.38 9.19
CA LYS A 146 -22.26 5.04 9.90
C LYS A 146 -22.35 5.72 11.26
N GLN A 147 -21.40 5.48 12.16
CA GLN A 147 -21.42 6.09 13.49
C GLN A 147 -21.26 7.61 13.43
N ARG A 148 -20.45 8.11 12.49
CA ARG A 148 -20.18 9.53 12.34
C ARG A 148 -21.39 10.36 11.91
N PHE A 149 -22.18 9.87 10.96
CA PHE A 149 -23.28 10.64 10.34
C PHE A 149 -24.66 10.17 10.78
N PHE A 150 -24.81 8.91 11.20
CA PHE A 150 -26.09 8.31 11.58
C PHE A 150 -26.15 7.87 13.05
N GLY A 151 -25.06 8.04 13.80
CA GLY A 151 -24.98 7.67 15.20
C GLY A 151 -24.67 6.20 15.43
N LYS A 152 -24.36 5.89 16.68
CA LYS A 152 -24.05 4.54 17.16
C LYS A 152 -25.31 3.85 17.66
N ASP A 153 -25.45 2.59 17.27
CA ASP A 153 -26.58 1.74 17.61
C ASP A 153 -26.17 0.70 18.67
N SER A 154 -27.08 -0.21 19.02
CA SER A 154 -26.75 -1.32 19.91
C SER A 154 -25.65 -2.22 19.33
N GLU A 155 -24.83 -2.82 20.20
CA GLU A 155 -23.66 -3.62 19.80
C GLU A 155 -24.00 -4.73 18.79
N ARG A 156 -25.13 -5.41 18.99
CA ARG A 156 -25.62 -6.44 18.06
C ARG A 156 -25.89 -5.89 16.66
N HIS A 157 -26.46 -4.69 16.57
CA HIS A 157 -26.74 -4.05 15.29
C HIS A 157 -25.45 -3.56 14.62
N GLU A 158 -24.48 -3.03 15.38
CA GLU A 158 -23.15 -2.66 14.86
C GLU A 158 -22.41 -3.88 14.28
N VAL A 159 -22.40 -5.01 15.00
CA VAL A 159 -21.73 -6.24 14.52
C VAL A 159 -22.42 -6.81 13.28
N ASN A 160 -23.77 -6.83 13.26
CA ASN A 160 -24.52 -7.29 12.10
C ASN A 160 -24.30 -6.38 10.88
N PHE A 161 -24.27 -5.06 11.09
CA PHE A 161 -23.96 -4.10 10.04
C PHE A 161 -22.54 -4.31 9.50
N ALA A 162 -21.54 -4.46 10.38
CA ALA A 162 -20.17 -4.74 9.98
C ALA A 162 -20.05 -6.02 9.14
N ARG A 163 -20.71 -7.11 9.56
CA ARG A 163 -20.77 -8.37 8.80
C ARG A 163 -21.45 -8.21 7.45
N PHE A 164 -22.52 -7.42 7.39
CA PHE A 164 -23.22 -7.11 6.15
C PHE A 164 -22.29 -6.37 5.17
N ILE A 165 -21.55 -5.36 5.64
CA ILE A 165 -20.57 -4.63 4.82
C ILE A 165 -19.45 -5.56 4.32
N ILE A 166 -18.98 -6.51 5.14
CA ILE A 166 -17.98 -7.51 4.71
C ILE A 166 -18.52 -8.33 3.53
N ILE A 167 -19.78 -8.78 3.58
CA ILE A 167 -20.40 -9.55 2.50
C ILE A 167 -20.50 -8.70 1.23
N ILE A 168 -20.97 -7.45 1.33
CA ILE A 168 -21.10 -6.54 0.18
C ILE A 168 -19.73 -6.26 -0.45
N ALA A 169 -18.72 -5.93 0.36
CA ALA A 169 -17.37 -5.70 -0.12
C ALA A 169 -16.76 -6.96 -0.77
N GLY A 170 -17.03 -8.14 -0.20
CA GLY A 170 -16.61 -9.43 -0.75
C GLY A 170 -17.24 -9.73 -2.11
N ILE A 171 -18.55 -9.52 -2.25
CA ILE A 171 -19.26 -9.68 -3.53
C ILE A 171 -18.72 -8.71 -4.58
N PHE A 172 -18.49 -7.45 -4.19
CA PHE A 172 -17.90 -6.46 -5.09
C PHE A 172 -16.49 -6.84 -5.53
N GLY A 173 -15.62 -7.26 -4.60
CA GLY A 173 -14.27 -7.72 -4.89
C GLY A 173 -14.26 -8.96 -5.80
N PHE A 174 -15.17 -9.91 -5.57
CA PHE A 174 -15.35 -11.08 -6.42
C PHE A 174 -15.78 -10.68 -7.84
N GLY A 175 -16.76 -9.77 -7.96
CA GLY A 175 -17.19 -9.23 -9.25
C GLY A 175 -16.06 -8.53 -10.02
N MET A 176 -15.26 -7.72 -9.34
CA MET A 176 -14.07 -7.08 -9.92
C MET A 176 -13.04 -8.11 -10.37
N SER A 177 -12.83 -9.19 -9.61
CA SER A 177 -11.95 -10.28 -10.02
C SER A 177 -12.43 -10.95 -11.31
N LEU A 178 -13.73 -11.22 -11.45
CA LEU A 178 -14.29 -11.78 -12.68
C LEU A 178 -14.11 -10.83 -13.87
N TYR A 179 -14.29 -9.53 -13.67
CA TYR A 179 -14.06 -8.52 -14.70
C TYR A 179 -12.59 -8.47 -15.15
N LEU A 180 -11.64 -8.52 -14.20
CA LEU A 180 -10.21 -8.51 -14.53
C LEU A 180 -9.78 -9.77 -15.28
N ILE A 181 -10.33 -10.93 -14.91
CA ILE A 181 -10.11 -12.18 -15.66
C ILE A 181 -10.68 -12.06 -17.07
N ALA A 182 -11.91 -11.56 -17.21
CA ALA A 182 -12.57 -11.42 -18.52
C ALA A 182 -11.88 -10.39 -19.45
N SER A 183 -11.20 -9.39 -18.89
CA SER A 183 -10.49 -8.37 -19.67
C SER A 183 -9.08 -8.80 -20.12
N ASN A 184 -8.64 -10.02 -19.80
CA ASN A 184 -7.27 -10.50 -20.07
C ASN A 184 -6.19 -9.51 -19.61
N SER A 185 -6.42 -8.83 -18.47
CA SER A 185 -5.44 -7.91 -17.90
C SER A 185 -4.27 -8.72 -17.35
N ASN A 186 -3.14 -8.67 -18.06
CA ASN A 186 -1.93 -9.42 -17.66
C ASN A 186 -1.09 -8.66 -16.61
N ASP A 187 -1.38 -7.38 -16.37
CA ASP A 187 -0.55 -6.46 -15.59
C ASP A 187 -1.22 -6.09 -14.25
N LEU A 188 -1.65 -7.10 -13.49
CA LEU A 188 -2.32 -6.89 -12.19
C LEU A 188 -1.44 -6.12 -11.19
N TRP A 189 -0.13 -6.33 -11.24
CA TRP A 189 0.84 -5.62 -10.40
C TRP A 189 0.90 -4.12 -10.75
N ASP A 190 0.90 -3.78 -12.03
CA ASP A 190 0.95 -2.38 -12.47
C ASP A 190 -0.37 -1.67 -12.16
N LEU A 191 -1.51 -2.37 -12.32
CA LEU A 191 -2.80 -1.86 -11.89
C LEU A 191 -2.84 -1.60 -10.38
N PHE A 192 -2.29 -2.51 -9.58
CA PHE A 192 -2.16 -2.32 -8.13
C PHE A 192 -1.32 -1.07 -7.81
N LEU A 193 -0.12 -0.95 -8.39
CA LEU A 193 0.76 0.20 -8.20
C LEU A 193 0.09 1.51 -8.64
N PHE A 194 -0.65 1.48 -9.73
CA PHE A 194 -1.41 2.64 -10.22
C PHE A 194 -2.45 3.09 -9.19
N VAL A 195 -3.30 2.20 -8.70
CA VAL A 195 -4.36 2.54 -7.73
C VAL A 195 -3.74 3.03 -6.41
N THR A 196 -2.72 2.35 -5.89
CA THR A 196 -2.05 2.77 -4.64
C THR A 196 -1.31 4.10 -4.81
N GLY A 197 -0.68 4.31 -5.97
CA GLY A 197 0.02 5.56 -6.27
C GLY A 197 -0.94 6.74 -6.43
N LEU A 198 -2.11 6.50 -7.03
CA LEU A 198 -3.11 7.53 -7.31
C LEU A 198 -3.80 8.06 -6.04
N PHE A 199 -4.14 7.17 -5.11
CA PHE A 199 -4.90 7.54 -3.90
C PHE A 199 -4.08 7.46 -2.61
N GLY A 200 -3.29 6.39 -2.46
CA GLY A 200 -2.59 6.11 -1.22
C GLY A 200 -1.46 7.11 -0.95
N VAL A 201 -0.63 7.39 -1.94
CA VAL A 201 0.52 8.29 -1.80
C VAL A 201 0.14 9.74 -1.47
N PRO A 202 -0.82 10.38 -2.18
CA PRO A 202 -1.30 11.70 -1.78
C PRO A 202 -1.89 11.71 -0.36
N LEU A 203 -2.58 10.63 0.04
CA LEU A 203 -3.08 10.48 1.41
C LEU A 203 -1.94 10.45 2.43
N ALA A 204 -0.87 9.68 2.17
CA ALA A 204 0.33 9.69 3.01
C ALA A 204 0.94 11.10 3.13
N GLY A 205 0.93 11.89 2.05
CA GLY A 205 1.40 13.28 2.05
C GLY A 205 0.64 14.17 3.02
N VAL A 206 -0.69 14.08 3.04
CA VAL A 206 -1.51 14.87 3.98
C VAL A 206 -1.50 14.34 5.42
N PHE A 207 -1.28 13.05 5.63
CA PHE A 207 -0.97 12.53 6.98
C PHE A 207 0.37 13.06 7.48
N ALA A 208 1.40 13.06 6.63
CA ALA A 208 2.72 13.58 6.96
C ALA A 208 2.63 15.08 7.32
N VAL A 209 1.89 15.90 6.57
CA VAL A 209 1.78 17.33 6.91
C VAL A 209 1.04 17.55 8.24
N GLY A 210 0.11 16.68 8.62
CA GLY A 210 -0.55 16.69 9.93
C GLY A 210 0.38 16.31 11.08
N ILE A 211 1.24 15.31 10.88
CA ILE A 211 2.18 14.80 11.90
C ILE A 211 3.37 15.74 12.10
N PHE A 212 3.95 16.26 11.01
CA PHE A 212 5.21 17.01 11.01
C PHE A 212 5.04 18.52 11.05
N THR A 213 3.83 19.05 11.15
CA THR A 213 3.58 20.51 11.22
C THR A 213 2.48 20.87 12.23
N LYS A 214 2.43 22.14 12.66
CA LYS A 214 1.44 22.64 13.66
C LYS A 214 0.42 23.64 13.12
N ARG A 215 0.53 24.01 11.84
CA ARG A 215 -0.26 25.09 11.23
C ARG A 215 -1.21 24.62 10.15
N THR A 216 -1.36 23.31 9.99
CA THR A 216 -2.27 22.70 9.02
C THR A 216 -3.73 22.89 9.40
N ASN A 217 -4.59 23.00 8.40
CA ASN A 217 -6.03 23.08 8.59
C ASN A 217 -6.78 22.24 7.55
N THR A 218 -8.08 22.05 7.79
CA THR A 218 -8.95 21.21 6.95
C THR A 218 -8.95 21.65 5.48
N PHE A 219 -8.98 22.96 5.21
CA PHE A 219 -9.03 23.48 3.84
C PHE A 219 -7.74 23.14 3.08
N GLY A 220 -6.57 23.48 3.67
CA GLY A 220 -5.29 23.16 3.06
C GLY A 220 -5.12 21.67 2.82
N VAL A 221 -5.45 20.83 3.81
CA VAL A 221 -5.37 19.36 3.68
C VAL A 221 -6.25 18.83 2.54
N ILE A 222 -7.51 19.27 2.42
CA ILE A 222 -8.40 18.82 1.33
C ILE A 222 -7.86 19.26 -0.03
N CYS A 223 -7.43 20.52 -0.16
CA CYS A 223 -6.88 21.03 -1.41
C CYS A 223 -5.57 20.32 -1.80
N GLY A 224 -4.67 20.10 -0.84
CA GLY A 224 -3.43 19.36 -1.06
C GLY A 224 -3.71 17.93 -1.51
N LEU A 225 -4.65 17.23 -0.88
CA LEU A 225 -5.06 15.88 -1.27
C LEU A 225 -5.58 15.84 -2.72
N ILE A 226 -6.52 16.72 -3.07
CA ILE A 226 -7.10 16.81 -4.41
C ILE A 226 -6.02 17.11 -5.45
N LEU A 227 -5.14 18.08 -5.18
CA LEU A 227 -4.04 18.43 -6.08
C LEU A 227 -3.07 17.24 -6.24
N GLY A 228 -2.71 16.55 -5.17
CA GLY A 228 -1.87 15.37 -5.23
C GLY A 228 -2.46 14.25 -6.10
N ILE A 229 -3.77 14.00 -6.01
CA ILE A 229 -4.49 13.03 -6.86
C ILE A 229 -4.50 13.49 -8.33
N ILE A 230 -4.81 14.77 -8.59
CA ILE A 230 -4.81 15.32 -9.96
C ILE A 230 -3.42 15.18 -10.59
N PHE A 231 -2.36 15.53 -9.86
CA PHE A 231 -0.99 15.38 -10.34
C PHE A 231 -0.65 13.90 -10.56
N ALA A 232 -1.02 13.01 -9.65
CA ALA A 232 -0.82 11.58 -9.85
C ALA A 232 -1.50 11.09 -11.14
N TYR A 233 -2.75 11.49 -11.38
CA TYR A 233 -3.49 11.14 -12.59
C TYR A 233 -2.85 11.71 -13.86
N VAL A 234 -2.53 13.00 -13.88
CA VAL A 234 -1.95 13.68 -15.07
C VAL A 234 -0.59 13.09 -15.43
N TYR A 235 0.29 12.90 -14.45
CA TYR A 235 1.63 12.37 -14.69
C TYR A 235 1.66 10.87 -14.97
N ASN A 236 0.60 10.15 -14.60
CA ASN A 236 0.41 8.75 -14.97
C ASN A 236 -0.25 8.59 -16.37
N GLY A 237 -1.28 9.39 -16.68
CA GLY A 237 -2.14 9.18 -17.86
C GLY A 237 -1.94 10.11 -19.06
N VAL A 238 -1.38 11.32 -18.91
CA VAL A 238 -1.30 12.32 -20.01
C VAL A 238 0.10 12.41 -20.64
N GLY A 239 1.14 11.92 -19.96
CA GLY A 239 2.53 11.98 -20.45
C GLY A 239 3.20 10.62 -20.49
N LYS A 240 2.97 9.83 -21.56
CA LYS A 240 3.74 8.62 -21.94
C LYS A 240 4.34 7.84 -20.76
N GLY A 241 3.49 7.37 -19.83
CA GLY A 241 3.83 6.39 -18.78
C GLY A 241 5.11 6.71 -18.00
N ASN A 242 5.10 7.75 -17.16
CA ASN A 242 6.17 7.91 -16.18
C ASN A 242 6.18 6.72 -15.20
N SER A 243 7.37 6.37 -14.71
CA SER A 243 7.51 5.31 -13.70
C SER A 243 6.58 5.59 -12.51
N PRO A 244 5.85 4.57 -11.98
CA PRO A 244 5.01 4.74 -10.79
C PRO A 244 5.74 5.38 -9.62
N PHE A 245 7.03 5.08 -9.44
CA PHE A 245 7.87 5.65 -8.38
C PHE A 245 8.08 7.17 -8.52
N TYR A 246 8.20 7.67 -9.75
CA TYR A 246 8.28 9.10 -10.03
C TYR A 246 6.95 9.80 -9.73
N VAL A 247 5.84 9.19 -10.19
CA VAL A 247 4.48 9.68 -9.92
C VAL A 247 4.22 9.77 -8.41
N SER A 248 4.59 8.75 -7.65
CA SER A 248 4.46 8.72 -6.19
C SER A 248 5.26 9.84 -5.52
N THR A 249 6.51 10.04 -5.93
CA THR A 249 7.36 11.10 -5.37
C THR A 249 6.74 12.49 -5.59
N ILE A 250 6.27 12.78 -6.81
CA ILE A 250 5.61 14.05 -7.11
C ILE A 250 4.30 14.18 -6.34
N SER A 251 3.44 13.17 -6.38
CA SER A 251 2.12 13.24 -5.76
C SER A 251 2.20 13.47 -4.26
N PHE A 252 3.12 12.77 -3.57
CA PHE A 252 3.40 13.00 -2.16
C PHE A 252 3.84 14.44 -1.90
N THR A 253 4.80 14.91 -2.70
CA THR A 253 5.39 16.25 -2.55
C THR A 253 4.33 17.33 -2.76
N VAL A 254 3.52 17.22 -3.82
CA VAL A 254 2.41 18.12 -4.11
C VAL A 254 1.40 18.11 -2.97
N ALA A 255 0.97 16.93 -2.52
CA ALA A 255 0.00 16.83 -1.43
C ALA A 255 0.51 17.48 -0.14
N PHE A 256 1.76 17.22 0.25
CA PHE A 256 2.38 17.80 1.42
C PHE A 256 2.55 19.33 1.31
N VAL A 257 3.18 19.80 0.23
CA VAL A 257 3.56 21.21 0.05
C VAL A 257 2.32 22.08 -0.11
N PHE A 258 1.37 21.70 -0.96
CA PHE A 258 0.14 22.48 -1.13
C PHE A 258 -0.72 22.46 0.12
N ALA A 259 -0.80 21.32 0.83
CA ALA A 259 -1.51 21.29 2.11
C ALA A 259 -0.91 22.25 3.12
N TYR A 260 0.42 22.32 3.19
CA TYR A 260 1.13 23.24 4.07
C TYR A 260 0.92 24.70 3.66
N ILE A 261 1.24 25.07 2.41
CA ILE A 261 1.16 26.45 1.91
C ILE A 261 -0.27 27.00 2.00
N LEU A 262 -1.26 26.24 1.54
CA LEU A 262 -2.66 26.69 1.59
C LEU A 262 -3.17 26.81 3.03
N SER A 263 -2.65 26.00 3.95
CA SER A 263 -2.98 26.14 5.37
C SER A 263 -2.38 27.41 6.00
N PHE A 264 -1.28 27.93 5.46
CA PHE A 264 -0.72 29.22 5.87
C PHE A 264 -1.50 30.41 5.32
N ILE A 265 -1.92 30.32 4.06
CA ILE A 265 -2.63 31.42 3.37
C ILE A 265 -4.04 31.57 3.94
N VAL A 266 -4.73 30.46 4.19
CA VAL A 266 -6.12 30.46 4.67
C VAL A 266 -6.13 30.04 6.14
N PRO A 267 -6.12 30.98 7.11
CA PRO A 267 -6.14 30.63 8.52
C PRO A 267 -7.43 29.90 8.91
N SER A 268 -7.32 28.89 9.78
CA SER A 268 -8.47 28.14 10.28
C SER A 268 -9.39 29.02 11.12
N LYS A 269 -10.70 28.97 10.85
CA LYS A 269 -11.73 29.60 11.70
C LYS A 269 -11.80 28.98 13.10
N HIS A 270 -11.33 27.75 13.27
CA HIS A 270 -11.34 27.05 14.56
C HIS A 270 -9.95 26.55 14.93
N LYS A 271 -9.45 26.94 16.10
CA LYS A 271 -8.27 26.29 16.70
C LYS A 271 -8.69 24.93 17.25
N LYS A 272 -8.27 23.86 16.58
CA LYS A 272 -8.38 22.51 17.13
C LYS A 272 -7.20 22.28 18.07
N ASP A 273 -7.46 21.60 19.18
CA ASP A 273 -6.38 21.10 20.03
C ASP A 273 -5.63 19.99 19.28
N ILE A 274 -4.33 20.16 19.14
CA ILE A 274 -3.41 19.24 18.46
C ILE A 274 -2.41 18.60 19.42
N THR A 275 -2.62 18.77 20.73
CA THR A 275 -1.77 18.22 21.77
C THR A 275 -1.66 16.70 21.63
N GLY A 276 -0.43 16.19 21.56
CA GLY A 276 -0.17 14.76 21.39
C GLY A 276 -0.47 14.20 20.00
N LEU A 277 -0.82 15.03 19.01
CA LEU A 277 -1.10 14.61 17.63
C LEU A 277 0.04 14.88 16.65
N THR A 278 1.06 15.67 17.07
CA THR A 278 2.22 16.03 16.24
C THR A 278 3.51 15.46 16.81
N ILE A 279 4.53 15.27 15.97
CA ILE A 279 5.83 14.75 16.42
C ILE A 279 6.49 15.62 17.51
N PHE A 280 6.20 16.92 17.51
CA PHE A 280 6.72 17.88 18.48
C PHE A 280 6.13 17.74 19.88
N GLU A 281 5.05 16.98 20.02
CA GLU A 281 4.34 16.76 21.28
C GLU A 281 4.06 15.28 21.51
N LYS A 282 4.85 14.39 20.90
CA LYS A 282 4.69 12.93 20.98
C LYS A 282 4.72 12.37 22.40
N ASP A 283 5.40 13.06 23.33
CA ASP A 283 5.54 12.65 24.73
C ASP A 283 4.38 13.15 25.60
N LYS A 284 3.47 13.96 25.04
CA LYS A 284 2.25 14.42 25.72
C LYS A 284 1.10 13.46 25.37
N PRO A 285 0.27 13.06 26.35
CA PRO A 285 -0.93 12.29 26.05
C PRO A 285 -1.86 13.09 25.15
N SER A 286 -2.43 12.44 24.14
CA SER A 286 -3.40 13.08 23.25
C SER A 286 -4.65 13.46 24.03
N THR A 287 -5.06 14.72 23.90
CA THR A 287 -6.31 15.25 24.45
C THR A 287 -7.49 15.06 23.49
N TYR A 288 -7.27 14.37 22.35
CA TYR A 288 -8.29 14.15 21.34
C TYR A 288 -9.40 13.24 21.87
N ILE A 289 -10.60 13.79 21.96
CA ILE A 289 -11.82 13.03 22.26
C ILE A 289 -12.51 12.71 20.92
N SER A 290 -12.59 11.42 20.58
CA SER A 290 -13.32 10.99 19.38
C SER A 290 -14.80 11.36 19.50
N LYS A 291 -15.37 11.92 18.43
CA LYS A 291 -16.81 12.21 18.37
C LYS A 291 -17.70 10.96 18.41
N THR A 292 -17.13 9.77 18.18
CA THR A 292 -17.84 8.49 18.27
C THR A 292 -17.74 7.86 19.66
N ALA A 293 -16.84 8.35 20.53
CA ALA A 293 -16.62 7.80 21.87
C ALA A 293 -17.59 8.34 22.94
N THR A 294 -18.24 9.48 22.68
CA THR A 294 -19.07 10.21 23.68
C THR A 294 -20.51 9.73 23.81
N ASN A 295 -20.93 8.68 23.10
CA ASN A 295 -22.25 8.05 23.27
C ASN A 295 -22.16 6.79 24.14
N LYS A 296 -21.55 6.92 25.32
CA LYS A 296 -21.65 5.95 26.42
C LYS A 296 -22.46 6.54 27.54
#